data_AF-A0A7X9XCC8-F1
#
_entry.id   AF-A0A7X9XCC8-F1
#
_cell.length_a   1.000
_cell.length_b   1.000
_cell.length_c   1.000
_cell.angle_alpha   90.00
_cell.angle_beta   90.00
_cell.angle_gamma   90.00
#
_symmetry.space_group_name_H-M   'P 1'
#
loop_
_entity.id
_entity.type
_entity.pdbx_description
1 polymer ?
#
loop_
_entity_poly.entity_id
_entity_poly.type
_entity_poly.pdbx_seq_one_letter_code
_entity_poly.pdbx_strand_id
1 'polypeptide(L)'
;MGLDTVELLMTVEELFDIRISDKEAETIYTVGEFAQSVYEKANLSDSQNHIFETVLSDIIEAFEKIDSTKILRPDTIIIDALPNKHLGKEWSQLQKLSSYSIPNLAKIDLNPSIEKTKTFLGFTLYVEQEPLTKGTIRDLVDWVISIHYKEFLPIEKIASLYEVERVICGVLNEYYGVEINEIRMDSNIVKDLGID
;
A
#
# COMPACT_ATOMS: atom_id res chain seq x y z
N MET A 1 13.61 5.66 -18.82
CA MET A 1 12.22 5.38 -18.44
C MET A 1 11.48 4.92 -19.68
N GLY A 2 10.71 3.84 -19.62
CA GLY A 2 9.78 3.49 -20.70
C GLY A 2 8.43 4.20 -20.50
N LEU A 3 7.44 3.89 -21.33
CA LEU A 3 6.24 4.72 -21.46
C LEU A 3 5.43 4.77 -20.17
N ASP A 4 5.20 3.62 -19.52
CA ASP A 4 4.39 3.54 -18.31
C ASP A 4 5.07 4.27 -17.14
N THR A 5 6.40 4.20 -17.06
CA THR A 5 7.16 4.96 -16.03
C THR A 5 7.12 6.47 -16.24
N VAL A 6 7.04 6.94 -17.50
CA VAL A 6 6.86 8.36 -17.82
C VAL A 6 5.44 8.80 -17.47
N GLU A 7 4.44 7.99 -17.78
CA GLU A 7 3.05 8.28 -17.42
C GLU A 7 2.86 8.34 -15.90
N LEU A 8 3.52 7.44 -15.15
CA LEU A 8 3.50 7.44 -13.69
C LEU A 8 4.12 8.73 -13.14
N LEU A 9 5.28 9.12 -13.67
CA LEU A 9 5.95 10.37 -13.30
C LEU A 9 5.03 11.56 -13.54
N MET A 10 4.44 11.68 -14.74
CA MET A 10 3.56 12.78 -15.12
C MET A 10 2.29 12.82 -14.25
N THR A 11 1.70 11.66 -13.95
CA THR A 11 0.52 11.55 -13.08
C THR A 11 0.81 12.10 -11.69
N VAL A 12 1.97 11.77 -11.12
CA VAL A 12 2.37 12.23 -9.78
C VAL A 12 2.76 13.71 -9.80
N GLU A 13 3.46 14.19 -10.84
CA GLU A 13 3.75 15.61 -11.02
C GLU A 13 2.48 16.46 -11.06
N GLU A 14 1.48 16.02 -11.83
CA GLU A 14 0.19 16.70 -11.94
C GLU A 14 -0.57 16.67 -10.61
N LEU A 15 -0.57 15.51 -9.93
CA LEU A 15 -1.25 15.35 -8.65
C LEU A 15 -0.68 16.28 -7.57
N PHE A 16 0.65 16.42 -7.50
CA PHE A 16 1.34 17.22 -6.48
C PHE A 16 1.63 18.67 -6.90
N ASP A 17 1.34 19.04 -8.16
CA ASP A 17 1.74 20.31 -8.78
C ASP A 17 3.25 20.60 -8.65
N ILE A 18 4.07 19.60 -8.99
CA ILE A 18 5.54 19.66 -8.93
C ILE A 18 6.19 19.38 -10.29
N ARG A 19 7.52 19.56 -10.36
CA ARG A 19 8.34 19.17 -11.50
C ARG A 19 9.61 18.44 -11.09
N ILE A 20 9.81 17.24 -11.62
CA ILE A 20 10.98 16.40 -11.46
C ILE A 20 11.73 16.42 -12.80
N SER A 21 12.98 16.88 -12.79
CA SER A 21 13.77 16.95 -14.02
C SER A 21 14.09 15.56 -14.58
N ASP A 22 14.25 15.43 -15.90
CA ASP A 22 14.64 14.17 -16.55
C ASP A 22 15.86 13.51 -15.88
N LYS A 23 16.88 14.31 -15.55
CA LYS A 23 18.10 13.83 -14.89
C LYS A 23 17.82 13.23 -13.51
N GLU A 24 16.89 13.82 -12.78
CA GLU A 24 16.48 13.30 -11.48
C GLU A 24 15.63 12.04 -11.64
N ALA A 25 14.67 12.07 -12.56
CA ALA A 25 13.82 10.94 -12.89
C ALA A 25 14.65 9.70 -13.28
N GLU A 26 15.74 9.86 -14.04
CA GLU A 26 16.69 8.79 -14.36
C GLU A 26 17.38 8.13 -13.16
N THR A 27 17.33 8.76 -11.98
CA THR A 27 17.90 8.23 -10.73
C THR A 27 16.87 7.61 -9.78
N ILE A 28 15.58 7.69 -10.12
CA ILE A 28 14.50 7.12 -9.33
C ILE A 28 14.28 5.68 -9.77
N TYR A 29 14.61 4.72 -8.90
CA TYR A 29 14.48 3.29 -9.19
C TYR A 29 13.43 2.62 -8.31
N THR A 30 13.27 3.09 -7.07
CA THR A 30 12.38 2.51 -6.05
C THR A 30 11.20 3.41 -5.72
N VAL A 31 10.14 2.81 -5.15
CA VAL A 31 8.96 3.56 -4.68
C VAL A 31 9.33 4.61 -3.64
N GLY A 32 10.23 4.27 -2.71
CA GLY A 32 10.69 5.17 -1.65
C GLY A 32 11.54 6.33 -2.18
N GLU A 33 12.42 6.09 -3.16
CA GLU A 33 13.16 7.17 -3.84
C GLU A 33 12.19 8.10 -4.57
N PHE A 34 11.14 7.56 -5.17
CA PHE A 34 10.13 8.38 -5.84
C PHE A 34 9.37 9.24 -4.83
N ALA A 35 8.94 8.65 -3.72
CA ALA A 35 8.30 9.36 -2.61
C ALA A 35 9.18 10.47 -2.05
N GLN A 36 10.46 10.19 -1.86
CA GLN A 36 11.42 11.18 -1.39
C GLN A 36 11.56 12.34 -2.38
N SER A 37 11.71 12.06 -3.67
CA SER A 37 11.83 13.08 -4.71
C SER A 37 10.60 14.00 -4.79
N VAL A 38 9.41 13.41 -4.61
CA VAL A 38 8.13 14.14 -4.54
C VAL A 38 8.05 14.98 -3.27
N TYR A 39 8.36 14.38 -2.11
CA TYR A 39 8.32 15.05 -0.81
C TYR A 39 9.23 16.29 -0.75
N GLU A 40 10.42 16.22 -1.35
CA GLU A 40 11.37 17.34 -1.39
C GLU A 40 10.87 18.54 -2.22
N LYS A 41 9.86 18.34 -3.07
CA LYS A 41 9.30 19.36 -3.97
C LYS A 41 7.88 19.74 -3.62
N ALA A 42 7.16 18.87 -2.93
CA ALA A 42 5.79 19.09 -2.53
C ALA A 42 5.69 20.29 -1.58
N ASN A 43 4.61 21.05 -1.72
CA ASN A 43 4.33 22.15 -0.83
C ASN A 43 3.72 21.62 0.48
N LEU A 44 4.57 21.36 1.47
CA LEU A 44 4.14 20.75 2.72
C LEU A 44 3.32 21.71 3.58
N SER A 45 2.26 21.19 4.16
CA SER A 45 1.46 21.87 5.17
C SER A 45 2.12 21.77 6.55
N ASP A 46 2.02 22.83 7.34
CA ASP A 46 2.34 22.80 8.78
C ASP A 46 1.27 22.08 9.62
N SER A 47 0.20 21.58 8.98
CA SER A 47 -0.89 20.91 9.68
C SER A 47 -0.45 19.56 10.25
N GLN A 48 -0.95 19.21 11.44
CA GLN A 48 -0.82 17.85 11.96
C GLN A 48 -1.95 17.00 11.40
N ASN A 49 -1.60 15.94 10.68
CA ASN A 49 -2.53 14.91 10.27
C ASN A 49 -2.35 13.67 11.16
N HIS A 50 -3.44 13.18 11.74
CA HIS A 50 -3.47 12.00 12.60
C HIS A 50 -4.18 10.82 11.90
N ILE A 51 -4.07 10.77 10.58
CA ILE A 51 -4.78 9.77 9.77
C ILE A 51 -4.36 8.35 10.15
N PHE A 52 -3.07 8.13 10.43
CA PHE A 52 -2.58 6.82 10.85
C PHE A 52 -3.27 6.37 12.13
N GLU A 53 -3.31 7.22 13.17
CA GLU A 53 -3.96 6.91 14.44
C GLU A 53 -5.47 6.73 14.28
N THR A 54 -6.10 7.54 13.42
CA THR A 54 -7.53 7.46 13.13
C THR A 54 -7.90 6.12 12.52
N VAL A 55 -7.20 5.71 11.46
CA VAL A 55 -7.44 4.43 10.78
C VAL A 55 -7.02 3.25 11.66
N LEU A 56 -5.92 3.37 12.42
CA LEU A 56 -5.52 2.35 13.38
C LEU A 56 -6.61 2.09 14.42
N SER A 57 -7.22 3.14 14.97
CA SER A 57 -8.31 2.99 15.94
C SER A 57 -9.51 2.26 15.33
N ASP A 58 -9.94 2.63 14.13
CA ASP A 58 -11.06 1.96 13.43
C ASP A 58 -10.76 0.47 13.20
N ILE A 59 -9.56 0.15 12.73
CA ILE A 59 -9.14 -1.23 12.48
C ILE A 59 -9.09 -2.02 13.78
N ILE A 60 -8.47 -1.50 14.85
CA ILE A 60 -8.42 -2.18 16.15
C ILE A 60 -9.84 -2.43 16.67
N GLU A 61 -10.73 -1.43 16.64
CA GLU A 61 -12.13 -1.59 17.07
C GLU A 61 -12.86 -2.66 16.25
N ALA A 62 -12.58 -2.77 14.95
CA ALA A 62 -13.16 -3.81 14.10
C ALA A 62 -12.69 -5.21 14.50
N PHE A 63 -11.39 -5.39 14.82
CA PHE A 63 -10.87 -6.65 15.33
C PHE A 63 -11.39 -6.98 16.74
N GLU A 64 -11.50 -6.01 17.64
CA GLU A 64 -12.01 -6.23 19.00
C GLU A 64 -13.48 -6.67 18.99
N LYS A 65 -14.28 -6.21 18.01
CA LYS A 65 -15.65 -6.69 17.78
C LYS A 65 -15.70 -8.16 17.35
N ILE A 66 -14.64 -8.67 16.74
CA ILE A 66 -14.50 -10.09 16.34
C ILE A 66 -13.99 -10.92 17.53
N ASP A 67 -12.92 -10.46 18.19
CA ASP A 67 -12.33 -11.10 19.37
C ASP A 67 -11.76 -10.06 20.33
N SER A 68 -12.54 -9.72 21.35
CA SER A 68 -12.17 -8.74 22.37
C SER A 68 -11.13 -9.25 23.37
N THR A 69 -10.68 -10.50 23.26
CA THR A 69 -9.71 -11.08 24.20
C THR A 69 -8.26 -10.81 23.82
N LYS A 70 -8.01 -10.39 22.57
CA LYS A 70 -6.67 -10.10 22.05
C LYS A 70 -6.32 -8.63 22.23
N ILE A 71 -5.10 -8.40 22.72
CA ILE A 71 -4.50 -7.07 22.77
C ILE A 71 -3.74 -6.88 21.47
N LEU A 72 -4.23 -6.00 20.62
CA LEU A 72 -3.59 -5.71 19.33
C LEU A 72 -2.62 -4.54 19.44
N ARG A 73 -1.55 -4.65 18.66
CA ARG A 73 -0.51 -3.63 18.52
C ARG A 73 -0.19 -3.46 17.03
N PRO A 74 0.39 -2.33 16.61
CA PRO A 74 0.75 -2.11 15.21
C PRO A 74 1.66 -3.22 14.63
N ASP A 75 2.51 -3.84 15.44
CA ASP A 75 3.41 -4.94 15.07
C ASP A 75 2.78 -6.34 15.16
N THR A 76 1.50 -6.45 15.55
CA THR A 76 0.80 -7.73 15.58
C THR A 76 0.57 -8.22 14.16
N ILE A 77 0.91 -9.48 13.88
CA ILE A 77 0.66 -10.10 12.58
C ILE A 77 -0.85 -10.32 12.41
N ILE A 78 -1.39 -9.98 11.23
CA ILE A 78 -2.83 -10.03 10.93
C ILE A 78 -3.41 -11.43 11.19
N ILE A 79 -2.74 -12.49 10.75
CA ILE A 79 -3.24 -13.85 10.95
C ILE A 79 -3.31 -14.23 12.45
N ASP A 80 -2.40 -13.68 13.26
CA ASP A 80 -2.35 -13.91 14.70
C ASP A 80 -3.40 -13.07 15.44
N ALA A 81 -3.96 -12.03 14.80
CA ALA A 81 -5.05 -11.21 15.33
C ALA A 81 -6.42 -11.89 15.21
N LEU A 82 -6.59 -12.89 14.31
CA LEU A 82 -7.90 -13.53 14.07
C LEU A 82 -8.12 -14.78 14.96
N PRO A 83 -9.34 -15.02 15.47
CA PRO A 83 -9.60 -16.12 16.42
C PRO A 83 -9.70 -17.50 15.77
N ASN A 84 -10.09 -17.59 14.49
CA ASN A 84 -10.52 -18.84 13.85
C ASN A 84 -9.71 -19.20 12.59
N LYS A 85 -9.55 -20.51 12.33
CA LYS A 85 -8.92 -21.05 11.10
C LYS A 85 -9.73 -20.79 9.81
N HIS A 86 -10.92 -20.19 9.90
CA HIS A 86 -11.77 -19.85 8.75
C HIS A 86 -11.50 -18.43 8.26
N LEU A 87 -10.26 -18.19 7.81
CA LEU A 87 -9.75 -16.87 7.42
C LEU A 87 -10.71 -16.05 6.55
N GLY A 88 -11.27 -16.64 5.49
CA GLY A 88 -12.18 -15.91 4.59
C GLY A 88 -13.46 -15.40 5.27
N LYS A 89 -13.98 -16.13 6.28
CA LYS A 89 -15.17 -15.71 7.04
C LYS A 89 -14.84 -14.54 7.97
N GLU A 90 -13.75 -14.66 8.71
CA GLU A 90 -13.30 -13.62 9.64
C GLU A 90 -12.93 -12.34 8.89
N TRP A 91 -12.25 -12.45 7.75
CA TRP A 91 -11.94 -11.31 6.89
C TRP A 91 -13.19 -10.62 6.34
N SER A 92 -14.18 -11.41 5.91
CA SER A 92 -15.47 -10.88 5.48
C SER A 92 -16.24 -10.18 6.60
N GLN A 93 -16.02 -10.58 7.85
CA GLN A 93 -16.58 -9.88 9.02
C GLN A 93 -15.82 -8.60 9.28
N LEU A 94 -14.48 -8.62 9.20
CA LEU A 94 -13.64 -7.44 9.35
C LEU A 94 -14.03 -6.36 8.33
N GLN A 95 -14.17 -6.73 7.05
CA GLN A 95 -14.66 -5.84 5.96
C GLN A 95 -16.02 -5.20 6.22
N LYS A 96 -16.89 -5.85 6.99
CA LYS A 96 -18.23 -5.32 7.34
C LYS A 96 -18.21 -4.43 8.57
N LEU A 97 -17.21 -4.62 9.44
CA LEU A 97 -17.10 -3.94 10.72
C LEU A 97 -16.19 -2.71 10.65
N SER A 98 -15.22 -2.70 9.73
CA SER A 98 -14.41 -1.53 9.43
C SER A 98 -15.24 -0.44 8.77
N SER A 99 -14.92 0.82 9.09
CA SER A 99 -15.58 1.97 8.46
C SER A 99 -15.15 2.14 7.00
N TYR A 100 -14.00 1.56 6.64
CA TYR A 100 -13.36 1.68 5.33
C TYR A 100 -13.23 0.32 4.65
N SER A 101 -13.17 0.31 3.32
CA SER A 101 -12.86 -0.92 2.60
C SER A 101 -11.40 -1.29 2.84
N ILE A 102 -11.17 -2.48 3.41
CA ILE A 102 -9.85 -3.08 3.52
C ILE A 102 -9.52 -3.91 2.27
N PRO A 103 -8.24 -4.20 2.00
CA PRO A 103 -7.85 -4.99 0.84
C PRO A 103 -8.52 -6.37 0.80
N ASN A 104 -8.74 -6.90 -0.39
CA ASN A 104 -9.27 -8.25 -0.54
C ASN A 104 -8.17 -9.29 -0.32
N LEU A 105 -8.52 -10.44 0.26
CA LEU A 105 -7.60 -11.57 0.34
C LEU A 105 -7.24 -12.07 -1.06
N ALA A 106 -5.95 -12.32 -1.29
CA ALA A 106 -5.50 -13.00 -2.49
C ALA A 106 -5.74 -14.51 -2.39
N LYS A 107 -5.65 -15.22 -3.52
CA LYS A 107 -5.77 -16.69 -3.53
C LYS A 107 -4.72 -17.36 -2.64
N ILE A 108 -3.53 -16.76 -2.54
CA ILE A 108 -2.42 -17.29 -1.74
C ILE A 108 -2.68 -17.19 -0.23
N ASP A 109 -3.47 -16.20 0.23
CA ASP A 109 -3.92 -16.10 1.62
C ASP A 109 -4.82 -17.28 2.02
N LEU A 110 -5.71 -17.68 1.10
CA LEU A 110 -6.63 -18.78 1.33
C LEU A 110 -5.97 -20.14 1.14
N ASN A 111 -4.94 -20.22 0.29
CA ASN A 111 -4.18 -21.42 0.03
C ASN A 111 -2.70 -21.09 -0.26
N PRO A 112 -1.81 -21.20 0.75
CA PRO A 112 -0.39 -20.89 0.62
C PRO A 112 0.38 -21.79 -0.36
N SER A 113 -0.22 -22.89 -0.83
CA SER A 113 0.39 -23.80 -1.82
C SER A 113 0.19 -23.35 -3.27
N ILE A 114 -0.48 -22.22 -3.51
CA ILE A 114 -0.68 -21.67 -4.85
C ILE A 114 0.58 -20.88 -5.25
N GLU A 115 1.41 -21.47 -6.11
CA GLU A 115 2.54 -20.78 -6.73
C GLU A 115 2.05 -19.86 -7.87
N LYS A 116 2.45 -18.58 -7.86
CA LYS A 116 2.31 -17.70 -9.02
C LYS A 116 3.58 -17.70 -9.86
N THR A 117 3.37 -17.68 -11.17
CA THR A 117 4.36 -17.93 -12.22
C THR A 117 4.26 -16.79 -13.22
N LYS A 118 5.30 -15.94 -13.34
CA LYS A 118 5.39 -14.89 -14.39
C LYS A 118 6.26 -15.41 -15.53
N THR A 119 5.83 -15.22 -16.78
CA THR A 119 6.63 -15.60 -17.96
C THR A 119 7.40 -14.38 -18.45
N PHE A 120 8.73 -14.45 -18.45
CA PHE A 120 9.61 -13.41 -18.98
C PHE A 120 10.56 -14.02 -20.00
N LEU A 121 10.52 -13.55 -21.25
CA LEU A 121 11.43 -14.01 -22.33
C LEU A 121 11.48 -15.55 -22.52
N GLY A 122 10.34 -16.24 -22.34
CA GLY A 122 10.24 -17.70 -22.47
C GLY A 122 10.68 -18.48 -21.22
N PHE A 123 11.04 -17.81 -20.13
CA PHE A 123 11.32 -18.43 -18.83
C PHE A 123 10.15 -18.20 -17.87
N THR A 124 9.75 -19.25 -17.17
CA THR A 124 8.79 -19.17 -16.06
C THR A 124 9.55 -18.85 -14.79
N LEU A 125 9.34 -17.64 -14.26
CA LEU A 125 9.85 -17.21 -12.95
C LEU A 125 8.78 -17.43 -11.89
N TYR A 126 9.16 -18.07 -10.79
CA TYR A 126 8.34 -18.16 -9.59
C TYR A 126 8.44 -16.83 -8.86
N VAL A 127 7.30 -16.18 -8.63
CA VAL A 127 7.23 -14.94 -7.85
C VAL A 127 6.77 -15.32 -6.45
N GLU A 128 7.63 -15.12 -5.46
CA GLU A 128 7.29 -15.28 -4.04
C GLU A 128 6.40 -14.08 -3.65
N GLN A 129 5.09 -14.23 -3.78
CA GLN A 129 4.14 -13.26 -3.22
C GLN A 129 3.92 -13.59 -1.75
N GLU A 130 4.19 -12.64 -0.86
CA GLU A 130 3.82 -12.82 0.54
C GLU A 130 2.31 -12.64 0.72
N PRO A 131 1.63 -13.59 1.39
CA PRO A 131 0.22 -13.43 1.73
C PRO A 131 -0.01 -12.15 2.52
N LEU A 132 -1.07 -11.42 2.15
CA LEU A 132 -1.50 -10.21 2.85
C LEU A 132 -1.60 -10.43 4.36
N THR A 133 -2.08 -11.60 4.77
CA THR A 133 -2.28 -11.98 6.17
C THR A 133 -1.00 -12.20 6.99
N LYS A 134 0.17 -12.24 6.34
CA LYS A 134 1.47 -12.21 7.01
C LYS A 134 1.93 -10.78 7.34
N GLY A 135 1.29 -9.76 6.77
CA GLY A 135 1.52 -8.38 7.19
C GLY A 135 1.06 -8.14 8.63
N THR A 136 1.46 -7.00 9.15
CA THR A 136 1.13 -6.50 10.47
C THR A 136 -0.14 -5.63 10.45
N ILE A 137 -0.69 -5.31 11.62
CA ILE A 137 -1.79 -4.34 11.73
C ILE A 137 -1.37 -2.97 11.17
N ARG A 138 -0.11 -2.57 11.35
CA ARG A 138 0.45 -1.38 10.70
C ARG A 138 0.35 -1.46 9.19
N ASP A 139 0.76 -2.58 8.60
CA ASP A 139 0.70 -2.76 7.14
C ASP A 139 -0.75 -2.67 6.65
N LEU A 140 -1.71 -3.24 7.39
CA LEU A 140 -3.13 -3.11 7.07
C LEU A 140 -3.61 -1.66 7.08
N VAL A 141 -3.22 -0.88 8.09
CA VAL A 141 -3.54 0.55 8.18
C VAL A 141 -2.93 1.31 6.99
N ASP A 142 -1.68 1.04 6.68
CA ASP A 142 -0.95 1.65 5.56
C ASP A 142 -1.63 1.36 4.22
N TRP A 143 -2.08 0.11 4.00
CA TRP A 143 -2.82 -0.30 2.80
C TRP A 143 -4.18 0.39 2.71
N VAL A 144 -4.93 0.47 3.82
CA VAL A 144 -6.22 1.16 3.86
C VAL A 144 -6.05 2.64 3.52
N ILE A 145 -5.05 3.30 4.09
CA ILE A 145 -4.78 4.71 3.80
C ILE A 145 -4.41 4.92 2.33
N SER A 146 -3.61 4.01 1.77
CA SER A 146 -3.20 4.07 0.36
C SER A 146 -4.38 3.83 -0.59
N ILE A 147 -5.27 2.88 -0.30
CA ILE A 147 -6.48 2.63 -1.11
C ILE A 147 -7.40 3.87 -1.10
N HIS A 148 -7.51 4.56 0.03
CA HIS A 148 -8.40 5.71 0.20
C HIS A 148 -7.67 7.06 0.14
N TYR A 149 -6.50 7.11 -0.50
CA TYR A 149 -5.60 8.27 -0.41
C TYR A 149 -6.27 9.58 -0.84
N LYS A 150 -7.16 9.56 -1.85
CA LYS A 150 -7.88 10.75 -2.33
C LYS A 150 -8.79 11.37 -1.27
N GLU A 151 -9.38 10.54 -0.40
CA GLU A 151 -10.25 11.01 0.69
C GLU A 151 -9.41 11.44 1.90
N PHE A 152 -8.39 10.65 2.23
CA PHE A 152 -7.64 10.79 3.48
C PHE A 152 -6.51 11.81 3.41
N LEU A 153 -5.90 11.95 2.24
CA LEU A 153 -4.68 12.71 2.00
C LEU A 153 -4.93 13.75 0.91
N PRO A 154 -5.77 14.77 1.17
CA PRO A 154 -5.88 15.89 0.24
C PRO A 154 -4.51 16.54 0.08
N ILE A 155 -4.05 16.65 -1.17
CA ILE A 155 -2.68 17.02 -1.52
C ILE A 155 -2.27 18.35 -0.88
N GLU A 156 -3.18 19.31 -0.77
CA GLU A 156 -2.94 20.63 -0.19
C GLU A 156 -2.69 20.61 1.33
N LYS A 157 -2.91 19.46 1.99
CA LYS A 157 -2.71 19.26 3.42
C LYS A 157 -1.65 18.22 3.75
N ILE A 158 -0.95 17.67 2.75
CA ILE A 158 0.16 16.74 2.99
C ILE A 158 1.22 17.44 3.82
N ALA A 159 1.64 16.81 4.90
CA ALA A 159 2.55 17.36 5.90
C ALA A 159 3.82 16.51 6.10
N SER A 160 3.84 15.27 5.59
CA SER A 160 4.91 14.32 5.88
C SER A 160 5.27 13.41 4.71
N LEU A 161 6.50 12.87 4.75
CA LEU A 161 6.96 11.86 3.79
C LEU A 161 6.06 10.63 3.82
N TYR A 162 5.65 10.19 5.01
CA TYR A 162 4.73 9.06 5.19
C TYR A 162 3.46 9.22 4.34
N GLU A 163 2.84 10.40 4.35
CA GLU A 163 1.64 10.65 3.54
C GLU A 163 1.93 10.62 2.05
N VAL A 164 3.08 11.17 1.60
CA VAL A 164 3.52 11.08 0.20
C VAL A 164 3.69 9.61 -0.20
N GLU A 165 4.33 8.79 0.64
CA GLU A 165 4.49 7.36 0.39
C GLU A 165 3.12 6.67 0.23
N ARG A 166 2.14 6.98 1.08
CA ARG A 166 0.78 6.41 0.97
C ARG A 166 0.06 6.86 -0.30
N VAL A 167 0.19 8.13 -0.70
CA VAL A 167 -0.36 8.61 -1.98
C VAL A 167 0.25 7.86 -3.16
N ILE A 168 1.58 7.69 -3.19
CA ILE A 168 2.25 6.97 -4.28
C ILE A 168 1.82 5.51 -4.32
N CYS A 169 1.71 4.84 -3.17
CA CYS A 169 1.17 3.47 -3.12
C CYS A 169 -0.26 3.41 -3.66
N GLY A 170 -1.09 4.40 -3.33
CA GLY A 170 -2.46 4.53 -3.87
C GLY A 170 -2.49 4.72 -5.38
N VAL A 171 -1.63 5.58 -5.93
CA VAL A 171 -1.50 5.81 -7.37
C VAL A 171 -1.07 4.53 -8.11
N LEU A 172 -0.06 3.83 -7.59
CA LEU A 172 0.42 2.56 -8.15
C LEU A 172 -0.67 1.48 -8.12
N ASN A 173 -1.46 1.42 -7.05
CA ASN A 173 -2.58 0.49 -6.94
C ASN A 173 -3.72 0.84 -7.92
N GLU A 174 -4.13 2.10 -7.97
CA GLU A 174 -5.28 2.55 -8.75
C GLU A 174 -5.02 2.55 -10.26
N TYR A 175 -3.89 3.12 -10.70
CA TYR A 175 -3.62 3.34 -12.12
C TYR A 175 -2.85 2.19 -12.78
N TYR A 176 -2.04 1.44 -12.03
CA TYR A 176 -1.18 0.38 -12.56
C TYR A 176 -1.60 -1.02 -12.11
N GLY A 177 -2.64 -1.13 -11.26
CA GLY A 177 -3.20 -2.41 -10.82
C GLY A 177 -2.23 -3.25 -9.99
N VAL A 178 -1.19 -2.64 -9.41
CA VAL A 178 -0.27 -3.31 -8.50
C VAL A 178 -1.00 -3.60 -7.20
N GLU A 179 -1.00 -4.85 -6.74
CA GLU A 179 -1.65 -5.21 -5.49
C GLU A 179 -1.02 -4.46 -4.31
N ILE A 180 -1.85 -3.87 -3.45
CA ILE A 180 -1.37 -2.93 -2.42
C ILE A 180 -0.36 -3.57 -1.45
N ASN A 181 -0.51 -4.85 -1.16
CA ASN A 181 0.40 -5.61 -0.29
C ASN A 181 1.72 -6.00 -0.97
N GLU A 182 1.86 -5.80 -2.28
CA GLU A 182 3.10 -6.02 -3.03
C GLU A 182 3.96 -4.75 -3.15
N ILE A 183 3.39 -3.57 -2.87
CA ILE A 183 4.08 -2.29 -2.99
C ILE A 183 4.89 -2.04 -1.71
N ARG A 184 6.21 -2.15 -1.79
CA ARG A 184 7.13 -1.77 -0.71
C ARG A 184 7.97 -0.56 -1.10
N MET A 185 8.44 0.20 -0.12
CA MET A 185 9.29 1.37 -0.38
C MET A 185 10.61 1.02 -1.08
N ASP A 186 11.14 -0.17 -0.83
CA ASP A 186 12.35 -0.68 -1.49
C ASP A 186 12.06 -1.43 -2.80
N SER A 187 10.78 -1.53 -3.22
CA SER A 187 10.42 -2.17 -4.49
C SER A 187 10.91 -1.32 -5.67
N ASN A 188 11.58 -1.97 -6.61
CA ASN A 188 11.95 -1.36 -7.87
C ASN A 188 10.71 -1.21 -8.78
N ILE A 189 10.45 0.00 -9.25
CA ILE A 189 9.25 0.33 -10.06
C ILE A 189 9.17 -0.54 -11.32
N VAL A 190 10.31 -0.74 -12.00
CA VAL A 190 10.35 -1.52 -13.25
C VAL A 190 10.50 -3.02 -12.95
N LYS A 191 11.51 -3.40 -12.17
CA LYS A 191 11.89 -4.80 -12.00
C LYS A 191 10.93 -5.59 -11.12
N ASP A 192 10.44 -4.98 -10.05
CA ASP A 192 9.62 -5.68 -9.06
C ASP A 192 8.13 -5.48 -9.36
N LEU A 193 7.73 -4.25 -9.69
CA LEU A 193 6.33 -3.94 -9.97
C LEU A 193 5.94 -4.16 -11.45
N GLY A 194 6.92 -4.20 -12.36
CA GLY A 194 6.68 -4.48 -13.78
C GLY A 194 6.05 -3.31 -14.54
N ILE A 195 6.32 -2.07 -14.12
CA ILE A 195 5.87 -0.86 -14.78
C ILE A 195 6.98 -0.45 -15.76
N ASP A 196 6.80 -0.64 -17.07
CA ASP A 196 7.81 -0.37 -18.10
C ASP A 196 7.35 0.54 -19.25
#